data_AF-A0A350DH94-F1
#
_entry.id   AF-A0A350DH94-F1
#
_cell.length_a   1.000
_cell.length_b   1.000
_cell.length_c   1.000
_cell.angle_alpha   90.00
_cell.angle_beta   90.00
_cell.angle_gamma   90.00
#
_symmetry.space_group_name_H-M   'P 1'
#
loop_
_entity.id
_entity.type
_entity.pdbx_description
1 polymer ?
#
loop_
_entity_poly.entity_id
_entity_poly.type
_entity_poly.pdbx_seq_one_letter_code
_entity_poly.pdbx_strand_id
1 'polypeptide(L)' 'MANLKERYQNEVVAQLKEQFSYANVMQVPRITKVTLNMGIGEAV' A
#
# COMPACT_ATOMS: atom_id res chain seq x y z
N MET A 1 11.46 14.59 -2.60
CA MET A 1 10.26 14.09 -1.90
C MET A 1 10.07 12.62 -2.23
N ALA A 2 9.86 11.75 -1.25
CA ALA A 2 9.65 10.33 -1.51
C ALA A 2 8.23 10.12 -2.09
N ASN A 3 8.12 10.01 -3.41
CA ASN A 3 6.85 9.74 -4.10
C ASN A 3 6.48 8.26 -3.99
N LEU A 4 6.00 7.84 -2.82
CA LEU A 4 5.56 6.47 -2.57
C LEU A 4 4.46 6.00 -3.53
N LYS A 5 3.62 6.94 -4.00
CA LYS A 5 2.57 6.66 -5.00
C LYS A 5 3.16 6.26 -6.36
N GLU A 6 4.19 6.96 -6.80
CA GLU A 6 4.87 6.71 -8.09
C GLU A 6 5.60 5.37 -8.05
N ARG A 7 6.34 5.12 -6.96
CA ARG A 7 6.98 3.83 -6.70
C ARG A 7 5.97 2.67 -6.68
N TYR A 8 4.83 2.86 -6.02
CA TYR A 8 3.78 1.85 -5.99
C TYR A 8 3.25 1.53 -7.40
N GLN A 9 2.97 2.55 -8.21
CA GLN A 9 2.42 2.37 -9.55
C GLN A 9 3.43 1.73 -10.53
N ASN A 10 4.69 2.15 -10.48
CA ASN A 10 5.68 1.75 -11.48
C ASN A 10 6.41 0.44 -11.12
N GLU A 11 6.73 0.23 -9.85
CA GLU A 11 7.53 -0.91 -9.41
C GLU A 11 6.67 -1.99 -8.76
N VAL A 12 5.91 -1.62 -7.73
CA VAL A 12 5.23 -2.58 -6.85
C VAL A 12 4.09 -3.30 -7.58
N VAL A 13 3.29 -2.59 -8.39
CA VAL A 13 2.20 -3.21 -9.16
C VAL A 13 2.72 -4.25 -10.15
N ALA A 14 3.84 -3.97 -10.84
CA ALA A 14 4.45 -4.89 -11.78
C ALA A 14 4.96 -6.15 -11.09
N GLN A 15 5.70 -5.98 -9.99
CA GLN A 15 6.23 -7.09 -9.19
C GLN A 15 5.11 -7.98 -8.62
N LEU A 16 4.04 -7.37 -8.07
CA LEU A 16 2.91 -8.13 -7.53
C LEU A 16 2.13 -8.87 -8.62
N LYS A 17 1.99 -8.27 -9.82
CA LYS A 17 1.31 -8.93 -10.94
C LYS A 17 2.07 -10.17 -11.41
N GLU A 18 3.40 -10.09 -11.49
CA GLU A 18 4.26 -11.21 -11.89
C GLU A 18 4.29 -12.30 -10.82
N GLN A 19 4.54 -11.93 -9.55
CA GLN A 19 4.66 -12.88 -8.45
C GLN A 19 3.37 -13.65 -8.17
N PHE A 20 2.21 -13.01 -8.32
CA PHE A 20 0.91 -13.61 -8.00
C PHE A 20 0.05 -13.90 -9.24
N SER A 21 0.59 -13.68 -10.45
CA SER A 21 -0.07 -13.96 -11.73
C SER A 21 -1.48 -13.37 -11.83
N TYR A 22 -1.68 -12.13 -11.37
CA TYR A 22 -2.98 -11.47 -11.44
C TYR A 22 -3.40 -11.24 -12.90
N ALA A 23 -4.57 -11.75 -13.27
CA ALA A 23 -5.12 -11.60 -14.63
C ALA A 23 -5.52 -10.15 -14.93
N ASN A 24 -5.91 -9.39 -13.91
CA ASN A 24 -6.36 -8.00 -14.07
C ASN A 24 -5.59 -7.05 -13.14
N VAL A 25 -5.25 -5.86 -13.64
CA VAL A 25 -4.53 -4.81 -12.89
C VAL A 25 -5.35 -4.34 -11.68
N MET A 26 -6.68 -4.40 -11.77
CA MET A 26 -7.58 -4.03 -10.68
C MET A 26 -7.56 -5.03 -9.51
N GLN A 27 -7.02 -6.24 -9.70
CA GLN A 27 -6.87 -7.23 -8.63
C GLN A 27 -5.64 -6.96 -7.74
N VAL A 28 -4.73 -6.07 -8.17
CA VAL A 28 -3.53 -5.76 -7.40
C VAL A 28 -3.93 -5.02 -6.09
N PRO A 29 -3.55 -5.52 -4.91
CA PRO A 29 -3.95 -4.96 -3.61
C PRO A 29 -3.48 -3.52 -3.41
N ARG A 30 -4.37 -2.65 -2.92
CA ARG A 30 -4.08 -1.23 -2.67
C ARG A 30 -4.15 -0.88 -1.18
N ILE A 31 -3.31 0.05 -0.74
CA ILE A 31 -3.43 0.64 0.60
C ILE A 31 -4.62 1.62 0.59
N THR A 32 -5.67 1.30 1.37
CA THR A 32 -6.90 2.11 1.43
C THR A 32 -6.83 3.18 2.50
N LYS A 33 -6.29 2.85 3.68
CA LYS A 33 -6.06 3.79 4.78
C LYS A 33 -4.95 3.29 5.69
N VAL A 34 -4.26 4.23 6.33
CA VAL A 34 -3.36 3.97 7.45
C VAL A 34 -3.96 4.67 8.65
N THR A 35 -4.55 3.92 9.58
CA THR A 35 -5.02 4.47 10.85
C THR A 35 -3.88 4.44 11.85
N LEU A 36 -3.43 5.63 12.26
CA LEU A 36 -2.54 5.78 13.41
C LEU A 36 -3.41 5.93 14.65
N ASN A 37 -3.37 4.93 15.52
CA ASN A 37 -4.02 4.99 16.83
C ASN A 37 -2.93 5.15 17.88
N MET A 38 -3.11 6.09 18.80
CA MET A 38 -2.28 6.23 19.99
C MET A 38 -3.23 6.23 21.19
N GLY A 39 -3.30 5.10 21.87
CA GLY A 39 -4.06 5.00 23.11
C GLY A 39 -3.28 5.66 24.24
N ILE A 40 -3.74 6.81 24.72
CA ILE A 40 -3.20 7.43 25.92
C ILE A 40 -4.13 7.05 27.07
N GLY A 41 -3.78 5.98 27.78
CA GLY A 41 -4.57 5.45 28.90
C GLY A 41 -4.56 6.36 30.13
N GLU A 42 -3.49 7.12 30.31
CA GLU A 42 -3.31 8.09 31.39
C GLU A 42 -2.57 9.31 30.80
N ALA A 43 -3.32 10.24 30.22
CA ALA A 43 -2.78 11.57 29.93
C ALA A 43 -2.88 12.36 31.23
N VAL A 44 -1.90 12.22 32.12
CA VAL A 44 -1.70 13.15 33.25
C VAL A 44 -0.65 14.16 32.84
#